data_AF-A0A2S4L8L0-F1
#
_entry.id   AF-A0A2S4L8L0-F1
#
_cell.length_a   1.000
_cell.length_b   1.000
_cell.length_c   1.000
_cell.angle_alpha   90.00
_cell.angle_beta   90.00
_cell.angle_gamma   90.00
#
_symmetry.space_group_name_H-M   'P 1'
#
loop_
_entity.id
_entity.type
_entity.pdbx_description
1 polymer ?
#
loop_
_entity_poly.entity_id
_entity_poly.type
_entity_poly.pdbx_seq_one_letter_code
_entity_poly.pdbx_strand_id
1 'polypeptide(L)'
;MADKTPPVYTLHYFPFSLYSLMARFGFVLGQTLNPETAPKLEIRLVNLHRDENFSEPYLTRVNKKGQVPALTSPALESALDDNHDISKWLCARQPELVPDEHREGIERLMDKIYAYYAKALLVAPEDRNYGLLIILPVLCGPRKRK
;
A
#
# COMPACT_ATOMS: atom_id res chain seq x y z
N MET A 1 24.28 -22.33 -14.24
CA MET A 1 23.90 -21.12 -15.01
C MET A 1 22.73 -20.51 -14.25
N ALA A 2 22.95 -19.38 -13.56
CA ALA A 2 21.86 -18.72 -12.85
C ALA A 2 20.90 -18.13 -13.88
N ASP A 3 19.62 -18.47 -13.78
CA ASP A 3 18.56 -17.88 -14.58
C ASP A 3 18.58 -16.36 -14.38
N LYS A 4 18.85 -15.60 -15.44
CA LYS A 4 18.97 -14.12 -15.41
C LYS A 4 17.59 -13.45 -15.48
N THR A 5 16.57 -14.06 -14.90
CA THR A 5 15.24 -13.47 -14.85
C THR A 5 15.22 -12.46 -13.70
N PRO A 6 14.80 -11.20 -13.92
CA PRO A 6 14.68 -10.23 -12.84
C PRO A 6 13.68 -10.75 -11.78
N PRO A 7 13.97 -10.57 -10.48
CA PRO A 7 13.11 -11.07 -9.42
C PRO A 7 11.72 -10.45 -9.52
N VAL A 8 10.71 -11.27 -9.25
CA VAL A 8 9.30 -10.84 -9.19
C VAL A 8 8.94 -10.48 -7.77
N TYR A 9 8.28 -9.34 -7.60
CA TYR A 9 7.76 -8.86 -6.32
C TYR A 9 6.25 -8.99 -6.31
N THR A 10 5.66 -9.46 -5.21
CA THR A 10 4.21 -9.52 -5.04
C THR A 10 3.76 -8.43 -4.08
N LEU A 11 2.91 -7.51 -4.56
CA LEU A 11 2.21 -6.55 -3.74
C LEU A 11 0.88 -7.15 -3.27
N HIS A 12 0.79 -7.49 -2.00
CA HIS A 12 -0.45 -7.86 -1.34
C HIS A 12 -1.22 -6.58 -1.00
N TYR A 13 -2.36 -6.38 -1.64
CA TYR A 13 -3.06 -5.10 -1.62
C TYR A 13 -4.57 -5.27 -1.43
N PHE A 14 -5.22 -4.21 -0.96
CA PHE A 14 -6.66 -4.08 -0.96
C PHE A 14 -7.07 -2.75 -1.62
N PRO A 15 -7.93 -2.74 -2.66
CA PRO A 15 -8.20 -1.53 -3.45
C PRO A 15 -8.85 -0.38 -2.66
N PHE A 16 -9.44 -0.68 -1.50
CA PHE A 16 -10.07 0.33 -0.63
C PHE A 16 -9.21 0.70 0.59
N SER A 17 -7.94 0.30 0.61
CA SER A 17 -6.95 0.78 1.58
C SER A 17 -6.14 1.92 0.96
N LEU A 18 -6.11 3.09 1.63
CA LEU A 18 -5.34 4.25 1.18
C LEU A 18 -3.88 3.88 0.94
N TYR A 19 -3.25 3.19 1.90
CA TYR A 19 -1.84 2.80 1.77
C TYR A 19 -1.62 1.80 0.64
N SER A 20 -2.57 0.91 0.37
CA SER A 20 -2.49 0.01 -0.79
C SER A 20 -2.54 0.76 -2.12
N LEU A 21 -3.37 1.82 -2.19
CA LEU A 21 -3.43 2.69 -3.36
C LEU A 21 -2.13 3.48 -3.53
N MET A 22 -1.57 4.02 -2.45
CA MET A 22 -0.29 4.74 -2.47
C MET A 22 0.84 3.85 -2.99
N ALA A 23 1.02 2.65 -2.43
CA ALA A 23 2.03 1.71 -2.89
C ALA A 23 1.85 1.40 -4.39
N ARG A 24 0.65 0.94 -4.79
CA ARG A 24 0.38 0.57 -6.18
C ARG A 24 0.60 1.73 -7.14
N PHE A 25 0.20 2.94 -6.76
CA PHE A 25 0.42 4.13 -7.56
C PHE A 25 1.91 4.43 -7.76
N GLY A 26 2.72 4.31 -6.70
CA GLY A 26 4.18 4.45 -6.80
C GLY A 26 4.79 3.48 -7.83
N PHE A 27 4.39 2.21 -7.79
CA PHE A 27 4.85 1.22 -8.76
C PHE A 27 4.42 1.55 -10.21
N VAL A 28 3.17 1.98 -10.40
CA VAL A 28 2.66 2.38 -11.73
C VAL A 28 3.42 3.60 -12.25
N LEU A 29 3.71 4.58 -11.39
CA LEU A 29 4.53 5.74 -11.75
C LEU A 29 5.94 5.31 -12.16
N GLY A 30 6.60 4.48 -11.35
CA GLY A 30 7.95 3.99 -11.63
C GLY A 30 8.02 3.23 -12.96
N GLN A 31 7.03 2.37 -13.23
CA GLN A 31 6.90 1.66 -14.50
C GLN A 31 6.68 2.61 -15.69
N THR A 32 5.95 3.70 -15.49
CA THR A 32 5.66 4.68 -16.54
C THR A 32 6.86 5.57 -16.83
N LEU A 33 7.62 5.96 -15.79
CA LEU A 33 8.79 6.80 -15.89
C LEU A 33 9.97 6.06 -16.53
N ASN A 34 10.28 4.86 -16.04
CA ASN A 34 11.36 4.04 -16.57
C ASN A 34 11.06 2.53 -16.38
N PRO A 35 10.55 1.85 -17.42
CA PRO A 35 10.30 0.41 -17.40
C PRO A 35 11.53 -0.45 -17.08
N GLU A 36 12.73 0.00 -17.45
CA GLU A 36 13.97 -0.78 -17.35
C GLU A 36 14.48 -0.89 -15.91
N THR A 37 14.22 0.15 -15.10
CA THR A 37 14.58 0.17 -13.67
C THR A 37 13.42 -0.28 -12.77
N ALA A 38 12.20 -0.38 -13.32
CA ALA A 38 11.01 -0.75 -12.59
C ALA A 38 11.06 -2.21 -12.11
N PRO A 39 10.75 -2.48 -10.83
CA PRO A 39 10.64 -3.84 -10.34
C PRO A 39 9.44 -4.54 -11.00
N LYS A 40 9.65 -5.77 -11.47
CA LYS A 40 8.56 -6.60 -11.99
C LYS A 40 7.59 -6.94 -10.87
N LEU A 41 6.36 -6.44 -10.99
CA LEU A 41 5.36 -6.51 -9.93
C LEU A 41 4.19 -7.43 -10.30
N GLU A 42 3.84 -8.32 -9.39
CA GLU A 42 2.59 -9.06 -9.37
C GLU A 42 1.65 -8.48 -8.31
N ILE A 43 0.38 -8.41 -8.64
CA ILE A 43 -0.65 -7.83 -7.78
C ILE A 43 -1.48 -8.97 -7.18
N ARG A 44 -1.50 -9.06 -5.84
CA ARG A 44 -2.31 -10.05 -5.13
C ARG A 44 -3.34 -9.38 -4.24
N LEU A 45 -4.61 -9.56 -4.58
CA LEU A 45 -5.72 -9.07 -3.77
C LEU A 45 -5.77 -9.80 -2.42
N VAL A 46 -5.99 -9.04 -1.35
CA VAL A 46 -6.33 -9.53 -0.01
C VAL A 46 -7.65 -8.90 0.38
N ASN A 47 -8.71 -9.70 0.43
CA ASN A 47 -10.04 -9.19 0.71
C ASN A 47 -10.26 -8.97 2.22
N LEU A 48 -10.12 -7.71 2.65
CA LEU A 48 -10.34 -7.31 4.05
C LEU A 48 -11.80 -7.42 4.49
N HIS A 49 -12.77 -7.46 3.57
CA HIS A 49 -14.17 -7.71 3.93
C HIS A 49 -14.44 -9.18 4.25
N ARG A 50 -13.54 -10.08 3.84
CA ARG A 50 -13.59 -11.52 4.12
C ARG A 50 -12.53 -11.94 5.14
N ASP A 51 -11.91 -10.96 5.81
CA ASP A 51 -10.87 -11.17 6.82
C ASP A 51 -9.68 -12.03 6.33
N GLU A 52 -9.37 -11.99 5.03
CA GLU A 52 -8.27 -12.78 4.44
C GLU A 52 -6.90 -12.39 5.01
N ASN A 53 -6.76 -11.15 5.48
CA ASN A 53 -5.58 -10.64 6.18
C ASN A 53 -5.36 -11.28 7.57
N PHE A 54 -6.37 -11.97 8.11
CA PHE A 54 -6.24 -12.74 9.36
C PHE A 54 -6.12 -14.25 9.12
N SER A 55 -6.06 -14.69 7.86
CA SER A 55 -5.81 -16.09 7.55
C SER A 55 -4.40 -16.51 7.99
N GLU A 56 -4.25 -17.76 8.44
CA GLU A 56 -2.95 -18.31 8.84
C GLU A 56 -1.88 -18.14 7.74
N PRO A 57 -2.14 -18.45 6.45
CA PRO A 57 -1.14 -18.26 5.40
C PRO A 57 -0.67 -16.80 5.27
N TYR A 58 -1.57 -15.83 5.52
CA TYR A 58 -1.22 -14.42 5.46
C TYR A 58 -0.36 -13.99 6.65
N LEU A 59 -0.79 -14.33 7.87
CA LEU A 59 -0.09 -13.94 9.09
C LEU A 59 1.27 -14.61 9.22
N THR A 60 1.45 -15.81 8.69
CA THR A 60 2.71 -16.56 8.80
C THR A 60 3.69 -16.26 7.67
N ARG A 61 3.21 -15.97 6.44
CA ARG A 61 4.06 -15.86 5.25
C ARG A 61 4.12 -14.47 4.63
N VAL A 62 3.18 -13.58 4.96
CA VAL A 62 3.06 -12.26 4.33
C VAL A 62 3.30 -11.14 5.33
N ASN A 63 2.40 -10.98 6.31
CA ASN A 63 2.48 -9.90 7.27
C ASN A 63 1.87 -10.34 8.60
N LYS A 64 2.73 -10.50 9.62
CA LYS A 64 2.35 -10.91 10.98
C LYS A 64 1.40 -9.93 11.66
N LYS A 65 1.37 -8.67 11.21
CA LYS A 65 0.46 -7.62 11.73
C LYS A 65 -0.95 -7.73 11.15
N GLY A 66 -1.17 -8.55 10.12
CA GLY A 66 -2.46 -8.67 9.44
C GLY A 66 -2.89 -7.40 8.71
N GLN A 67 -1.94 -6.61 8.21
CA GLN A 67 -2.18 -5.32 7.57
C GLN A 67 -1.79 -5.34 6.08
N VAL A 68 -2.44 -4.49 5.29
CA VAL A 68 -2.09 -4.23 3.88
C VAL A 68 -1.73 -2.74 3.69
N PRO A 69 -0.83 -2.39 2.76
CA PRO A 69 -0.14 -3.28 1.83
C PRO A 69 1.01 -4.06 2.49
N ALA A 70 1.45 -5.13 1.82
CA ALA A 70 2.71 -5.81 2.12
C ALA A 70 3.40 -6.23 0.81
N LEU A 71 4.72 -6.07 0.73
CA LEU A 71 5.52 -6.48 -0.41
C LEU A 71 6.35 -7.71 -0.05
N THR A 72 6.23 -8.77 -0.84
CA THR A 72 6.97 -10.02 -0.67
C THR A 72 7.73 -10.37 -1.93
N SER A 73 8.88 -11.04 -1.77
CA SER A 73 9.63 -11.65 -2.87
C SER A 73 10.67 -12.60 -2.28
N PRO A 74 11.04 -13.70 -2.97
CA PRO A 74 12.22 -14.48 -2.62
C PRO A 74 13.53 -13.67 -2.64
N ALA A 75 13.54 -12.51 -3.32
CA ALA A 75 14.70 -11.61 -3.38
C ALA A 75 14.77 -10.62 -2.20
N LEU A 76 13.78 -10.60 -1.31
CA LEU A 76 13.80 -9.80 -0.09
C LEU A 76 14.20 -10.68 1.10
N GLU A 77 15.05 -10.17 1.99
CA GLU A 77 15.40 -10.88 3.24
C GLU A 77 14.17 -11.10 4.13
N SER A 78 13.25 -10.15 4.11
CA SER A 78 11.96 -10.21 4.82
C SER A 78 10.90 -9.40 4.06
N ALA A 79 9.63 -9.68 4.34
CA ALA A 79 8.52 -8.92 3.77
C ALA A 79 8.57 -7.46 4.24
N LEU A 80 8.37 -6.51 3.32
CA LEU A 80 8.15 -5.11 3.68
C LEU A 80 6.68 -4.96 4.05
N ASP A 81 6.40 -4.82 5.34
CA ASP A 81 5.06 -4.87 5.92
C ASP A 81 4.50 -3.49 6.30
N ASP A 82 5.24 -2.43 5.96
CA ASP A 82 4.88 -1.03 6.15
C ASP A 82 4.94 -0.28 4.81
N ASN A 83 3.93 0.55 4.53
CA ASN A 83 3.85 1.29 3.27
C ASN A 83 4.96 2.33 3.11
N HIS A 84 5.43 2.94 4.21
CA HIS A 84 6.55 3.88 4.18
C HIS A 84 7.83 3.18 3.74
N ASP A 85 8.08 1.99 4.29
CA ASP A 85 9.26 1.20 3.94
C ASP A 85 9.19 0.70 2.49
N ILE A 86 8.01 0.29 2.02
CA ILE A 86 7.78 -0.04 0.60
C ILE A 86 8.11 1.17 -0.30
N SER A 87 7.63 2.37 0.04
CA SER A 87 7.91 3.58 -0.73
C SER A 87 9.40 3.93 -0.75
N LYS A 88 10.08 3.88 0.41
CA LYS A 88 11.53 4.11 0.50
C LYS A 88 12.31 3.09 -0.33
N TRP A 89 11.95 1.82 -0.22
CA TRP A 89 12.56 0.75 -1.01
C TRP A 89 12.39 0.97 -2.51
N LEU A 90 11.19 1.37 -2.95
CA LEU A 90 10.92 1.64 -4.36
C LEU A 90 11.74 2.82 -4.88
N CYS A 91 11.76 3.94 -4.14
CA CYS A 91 12.53 5.12 -4.51
C CYS A 91 14.06 4.89 -4.51
N ALA A 92 14.55 4.02 -3.62
CA ALA A 92 15.96 3.63 -3.63
C ALA A 92 16.33 2.81 -4.88
N ARG A 93 15.38 2.02 -5.40
CA ARG A 93 15.56 1.21 -6.61
C ARG A 93 15.36 2.00 -7.89
N GLN A 94 14.48 3.00 -7.86
CA GLN A 94 14.19 3.90 -8.98
C GLN A 94 14.38 5.36 -8.54
N PRO A 95 15.63 5.87 -8.53
CA PRO A 95 15.94 7.24 -8.14
C PRO A 95 15.17 8.30 -8.95
N GLU A 96 14.71 7.95 -10.16
CA GLU A 96 13.89 8.81 -11.03
C GLU A 96 12.56 9.22 -10.39
N LEU A 97 12.06 8.45 -9.41
CA LEU A 97 10.87 8.80 -8.63
C LEU A 97 11.12 9.95 -7.65
N VAL A 98 12.38 10.20 -7.29
CA VAL A 98 12.78 11.26 -6.36
C VAL A 98 13.99 12.01 -6.96
N PRO A 99 13.76 12.88 -7.96
CA PRO A 99 14.80 13.67 -8.57
C PRO A 99 15.55 14.52 -7.52
N ASP A 100 16.87 14.64 -7.67
CA ASP A 100 17.71 15.31 -6.67
C ASP A 100 17.31 16.77 -6.41
N GLU A 101 16.85 17.48 -7.45
CA GLU A 101 16.36 18.86 -7.34
C GLU A 101 15.16 19.01 -6.40
N HIS A 102 14.36 17.95 -6.22
CA HIS A 102 13.13 17.98 -5.43
C HIS A 102 13.15 17.03 -4.23
N ARG A 103 14.27 16.33 -4.00
CA ARG A 103 14.42 15.28 -2.98
C ARG A 103 13.99 15.74 -1.60
N GLU A 104 14.56 16.84 -1.11
CA GLU A 104 14.26 17.37 0.23
C GLU A 104 12.76 17.70 0.38
N GLY A 105 12.15 18.29 -0.65
CA GLY A 105 10.73 18.62 -0.66
C GLY A 105 9.85 17.38 -0.61
N ILE A 106 10.17 16.36 -1.41
CA ILE A 106 9.45 15.09 -1.48
C ILE A 106 9.57 14.33 -0.15
N GLU A 107 10.78 14.17 0.38
CA GLU A 107 11.02 13.46 1.64
C GLU A 107 10.28 14.12 2.81
N ARG A 108 10.35 15.46 2.90
CA ARG A 108 9.59 16.22 3.91
C ARG A 108 8.07 16.04 3.79
N LEU A 109 7.54 15.98 2.57
CA LEU A 109 6.10 15.77 2.34
C LEU A 109 5.68 14.34 2.69
N MET A 110 6.50 13.35 2.34
CA MET A 110 6.27 11.95 2.68
C MET A 110 6.29 11.75 4.19
N ASP A 111 7.30 12.28 4.89
CA ASP A 111 7.37 12.22 6.36
C ASP A 111 6.15 12.84 7.02
N LYS A 112 5.66 13.97 6.49
CA LYS A 112 4.40 14.57 6.96
C LYS A 112 3.21 13.66 6.75
N ILE A 113 3.07 13.03 5.58
CA ILE A 113 1.96 12.11 5.28
C ILE A 113 1.97 10.95 6.28
N TYR A 114 3.13 10.33 6.53
CA TYR A 114 3.24 9.20 7.46
C TYR A 114 3.18 9.60 8.94
N ALA A 115 3.49 10.86 9.29
CA ALA A 115 3.29 11.37 10.64
C ALA A 115 1.80 11.44 11.02
N TYR A 116 0.91 11.61 10.04
CA TYR A 116 -0.53 11.49 10.26
C TYR A 116 -0.94 10.02 10.21
N TYR A 117 -1.18 9.42 11.38
CA TYR A 117 -1.81 8.11 11.45
C TYR A 117 -3.24 8.22 10.87
N ALA A 118 -3.43 7.76 9.63
CA ALA A 118 -4.72 7.78 8.93
C ALA A 118 -5.75 6.79 9.52
N LYS A 119 -5.91 6.72 10.85
CA LYS A 119 -7.01 5.99 11.50
C LYS A 119 -8.37 6.56 11.07
N ALA A 120 -8.44 7.86 10.76
CA ALA A 120 -9.67 8.55 10.38
C ALA A 120 -10.22 8.19 8.98
N LEU A 121 -9.45 7.45 8.17
CA LEU A 121 -9.85 7.02 6.82
C LEU A 121 -10.21 5.53 6.75
N LEU A 122 -10.25 4.84 7.89
CA LEU A 122 -10.65 3.45 7.97
C LEU A 122 -12.17 3.38 8.16
N VAL A 123 -12.86 2.76 7.19
CA VAL A 123 -14.29 2.47 7.26
C VAL A 123 -14.57 1.60 8.48
N ALA A 124 -15.48 2.04 9.34
CA ALA A 124 -15.86 1.29 10.53
C ALA A 124 -16.47 -0.06 10.13
N PRO A 125 -16.35 -1.13 10.93
CA PRO A 125 -16.90 -2.45 10.60
C PRO A 125 -18.39 -2.40 10.21
N GLU A 126 -19.15 -1.50 10.83
CA GLU A 126 -20.58 -1.29 10.63
C GLU A 126 -20.90 -0.70 9.24
N ASP A 127 -19.97 0.05 8.68
CA ASP A 127 -20.09 0.75 7.39
C ASP A 127 -19.71 -0.15 6.19
N ARG A 128 -19.20 -1.37 6.43
CA ARG A 128 -18.80 -2.33 5.38
C ARG A 128 -19.98 -2.88 4.56
N ASN A 129 -21.21 -2.79 5.09
CA ASN A 129 -22.42 -3.29 4.42
C ASN A 129 -22.96 -2.35 3.34
N TYR A 130 -22.56 -1.07 3.38
CA TYR A 130 -22.93 -0.08 2.38
C TYR A 130 -21.73 0.12 1.47
N GLY A 131 -21.68 -0.63 0.36
CA GLY A 131 -20.62 -0.49 -0.63
C GLY A 131 -20.35 0.98 -0.95
N LEU A 132 -19.18 1.48 -0.54
CA LEU A 132 -18.58 2.77 -0.89
C LEU A 132 -19.56 3.93 -1.15
N LEU A 133 -20.44 4.20 -0.19
CA LEU A 133 -21.20 5.44 -0.18
C LEU A 133 -21.14 6.12 1.18
N ILE A 134 -19.92 6.30 1.71
CA ILE A 134 -19.69 7.17 2.87
C ILE A 134 -18.55 8.14 2.55
N ILE A 135 -18.84 9.03 1.60
CA ILE A 135 -18.42 10.41 1.74
C ILE A 135 -19.72 11.16 2.03
N LEU A 136 -19.81 11.80 3.20
CA LEU A 136 -20.97 12.40 3.88
C LEU A 136 -21.81 11.42 4.72
N PRO A 137 -21.68 11.49 6.05
CA PRO A 137 -22.44 12.52 6.76
C PRO A 137 -21.66 13.14 7.93
N VAL A 138 -20.62 13.94 7.67
CA VAL A 138 -20.14 14.90 8.67
C VAL A 138 -20.95 16.22 8.61
N LEU A 139 -21.88 16.36 7.65
CA LEU A 139 -22.69 17.58 7.45
C LEU A 139 -24.19 17.44 7.75
N CYS A 140 -24.70 16.27 8.17
CA CYS A 140 -26.11 16.12 8.49
C CYS A 140 -26.28 15.77 9.97
N GLY A 141 -26.70 16.78 10.75
CA GLY A 141 -26.96 16.67 12.19
C GLY A 141 -28.00 15.59 12.55
N PRO A 142 -28.18 15.32 13.86
CA PRO A 142 -28.93 14.16 14.34
C PRO A 142 -30.39 14.22 13.89
N ARG A 143 -30.80 13.29 13.01
CA ARG A 143 -32.22 13.04 12.73
C ARG A 143 -32.85 12.37 13.95
N LYS A 144 -33.69 13.11 14.67
CA LYS A 144 -34.60 12.56 15.68
C LYS A 144 -35.50 11.50 15.02
N ARG A 145 -35.46 10.27 15.53
CA ARG A 145 -36.46 9.24 15.22
C ARG A 145 -37.77 9.63 15.94
N LYS A 146 -38.86 9.69 15.18
CA LYS A 146 -40.23 9.59 15.71
C LYS A 146 -40.62 8.12 15.75
#